data_AF-A0A812XP59-F1
#
_entry.id   AF-A0A812XP59-F1
#
_cell.length_a   1.000
_cell.length_b   1.000
_cell.length_c   1.000
_cell.angle_alpha   90.00
_cell.angle_beta   90.00
_cell.angle_gamma   90.00
#
_symmetry.space_group_name_H-M   'P 1'
#
loop_
_entity.id
_entity.type
_entity.pdbx_description
1 polymer ?
#
loop_
_entity_poly.entity_id
_entity_poly.type
_entity_poly.pdbx_seq_one_letter_code
_entity_poly.pdbx_strand_id
1 'polypeptide(L)'
;GLLALFQAPEIPARFRHSEAFASDASASFRHLRGQCQPRKKGARGTQSLTYEEWRQRVASDRPDSQLLAAQDFVGINHLVVVAIDKFEADFETFRKAQETAAEGSEFQSKGIDSVSEWIFAVLAFVEEPLVDDIQYQLQRLRRICCRFAAVAETAASKAQGDGEQDAAAVASAFLRPRLALLLLIVADVFGQH
;
A
#
# COMPACT_ATOMS: atom_id res chain seq x y z
N GLY A 1 -26.78 -5.59 7.03
CA GLY A 1 -27.00 -4.16 7.24
C GLY A 1 -25.91 -3.38 6.52
N LEU A 2 -26.23 -2.21 5.95
CA LEU A 2 -25.29 -1.41 5.14
C LEU A 2 -23.97 -1.07 5.84
N LEU A 3 -23.96 -1.04 7.19
CA LEU A 3 -22.76 -0.85 8.01
C LEU A 3 -21.76 -2.02 7.97
N ALA A 4 -22.19 -3.24 7.61
CA ALA A 4 -21.30 -4.40 7.49
C ALA A 4 -20.36 -4.29 6.26
N LEU A 5 -20.70 -3.46 5.27
CA LEU A 5 -19.83 -3.18 4.12
C LEU A 5 -18.68 -2.23 4.46
N PHE A 6 -18.79 -1.52 5.59
CA PHE A 6 -17.79 -0.55 6.05
C PHE A 6 -16.86 -1.12 7.13
N GLN A 7 -17.20 -2.26 7.74
CA GLN A 7 -16.28 -2.96 8.62
C GLN A 7 -15.17 -3.57 7.79
N ALA A 8 -13.97 -2.99 7.89
CA ALA A 8 -12.80 -3.63 7.31
C ALA A 8 -12.59 -4.99 8.00
N PRO A 9 -12.15 -6.02 7.27
CA PRO A 9 -11.84 -7.32 7.87
C PRO A 9 -10.81 -7.13 8.98
N GLU A 10 -10.94 -7.90 10.07
CA GLU A 10 -9.91 -7.93 11.11
C GLU A 10 -8.54 -8.26 10.49
N ILE A 11 -7.50 -7.56 10.95
CA ILE A 11 -6.13 -7.82 10.50
C ILE A 11 -5.76 -9.24 10.96
N PRO A 12 -5.39 -10.15 10.03
CA PRO A 12 -5.12 -11.54 10.40
C PRO A 12 -4.00 -11.64 11.43
N ALA A 13 -4.09 -12.60 12.35
CA ALA A 13 -3.25 -12.67 13.55
C ALA A 13 -1.74 -12.63 13.27
N ARG A 14 -1.30 -13.23 12.16
CA ARG A 14 0.11 -13.25 11.73
C ARG A 14 0.63 -11.97 11.06
N PHE A 15 -0.25 -11.00 10.82
CA PHE A 15 0.12 -9.63 10.43
C PHE A 15 0.05 -8.67 11.62
N ARG A 16 -0.38 -9.16 12.79
CA ARG A 16 -0.20 -8.44 14.04
C ARG A 16 1.29 -8.36 14.31
N HIS A 17 1.78 -7.15 14.37
CA HIS A 17 3.14 -6.84 14.76
C HIS A 17 3.18 -6.64 16.29
N SER A 18 4.38 -6.69 16.87
CA SER A 18 4.55 -6.32 18.27
C SER A 18 4.22 -4.84 18.47
N GLU A 19 3.68 -4.49 19.64
CA GLU A 19 3.39 -3.09 19.99
C GLU A 19 4.63 -2.21 19.91
N ALA A 20 5.79 -2.75 20.30
CA ALA A 20 7.07 -2.07 20.18
C ALA A 20 7.42 -1.71 18.71
N PHE A 21 7.21 -2.64 17.77
CA PHE A 21 7.38 -2.36 16.35
C PHE A 21 6.34 -1.34 15.85
N ALA A 22 5.08 -1.48 16.27
CA ALA A 22 3.99 -0.59 15.89
C ALA A 22 4.33 0.88 16.19
N SER A 23 4.77 1.09 17.43
CA SER A 23 5.12 2.39 17.98
C SER A 23 6.34 2.98 17.28
N ASP A 24 7.41 2.20 17.11
CA ASP A 24 8.64 2.66 16.46
C ASP A 24 8.45 2.99 14.97
N ALA A 25 7.76 2.13 14.23
CA ALA A 25 7.49 2.37 12.81
C ALA A 25 6.56 3.58 12.61
N SER A 26 5.53 3.73 13.45
CA SER A 26 4.64 4.90 13.41
C SER A 26 5.39 6.20 13.75
N ALA A 27 6.25 6.18 14.78
CA ALA A 27 7.06 7.33 15.15
C ALA A 27 8.04 7.71 14.04
N SER A 28 8.72 6.73 13.46
CA SER A 28 9.63 6.91 12.32
C SER A 28 8.91 7.48 11.10
N PHE A 29 7.71 7.00 10.80
CA PHE A 29 6.94 7.52 9.67
C PHE A 29 6.42 8.94 9.91
N ARG A 30 5.96 9.27 11.12
CA ARG A 30 5.60 10.66 11.48
C ARG A 30 6.82 11.59 11.39
N HIS A 31 8.00 11.13 11.80
CA HIS A 31 9.23 11.88 11.65
C HIS A 31 9.56 12.14 10.16
N LEU A 32 9.44 11.11 9.31
CA LEU A 32 9.60 11.25 7.86
C LEU A 32 8.63 12.27 7.25
N ARG A 33 7.34 12.22 7.62
CA ARG A 33 6.33 13.22 7.22
C ARG A 33 6.77 14.63 7.60
N GLY A 34 7.26 14.81 8.83
CA GLY A 34 7.79 16.08 9.31
C GLY A 34 8.98 16.61 8.49
N GLN A 35 9.79 15.74 7.90
CA GLN A 35 10.89 16.14 7.00
C GLN A 35 10.42 16.47 5.57
N CYS A 36 9.32 15.87 5.10
CA CYS A 36 8.78 16.10 3.77
C CYS A 36 8.00 17.43 3.65
N GLN A 37 7.27 17.84 4.69
CA GLN A 37 6.44 19.04 4.66
C GLN A 37 7.20 20.37 4.40
N PRO A 38 8.37 20.64 5.02
CA PRO A 38 9.12 21.88 4.78
C PRO A 38 9.64 22.00 3.34
N ARG A 39 9.99 20.87 2.71
CA ARG A 39 10.50 20.84 1.33
C ARG A 39 9.44 21.30 0.32
N LYS A 40 8.16 21.07 0.61
CA LYS A 40 7.02 21.53 -0.22
C LYS A 40 6.90 23.05 -0.26
N LYS A 41 7.19 23.75 0.84
CA LYS A 41 7.10 25.22 0.93
C LYS A 41 8.21 25.95 0.16
N GLY A 42 9.32 25.28 -0.13
CA GLY A 42 10.47 25.87 -0.84
C GLY A 42 10.46 25.66 -2.36
N ALA A 43 9.62 24.76 -2.87
CA ALA A 43 9.57 24.44 -4.29
C ALA A 43 8.91 25.57 -5.09
N ARG A 44 9.71 26.38 -5.79
CA ARG A 44 9.22 27.39 -6.74
C ARG A 44 8.69 26.68 -7.98
N GLY A 45 7.37 26.52 -8.06
CA GLY A 45 6.67 25.90 -9.18
C GLY A 45 5.94 24.64 -8.76
N THR A 46 4.80 24.80 -8.12
CA THR A 46 3.87 23.69 -7.89
C THR A 46 3.27 23.26 -9.22
N GLN A 47 3.51 22.02 -9.62
CA GLN A 47 2.86 21.40 -10.77
C GLN A 47 1.87 20.35 -10.28
N SER A 48 0.78 20.17 -11.01
CA SER A 48 -0.18 19.10 -10.76
C SER A 48 -0.16 18.17 -11.95
N LEU A 49 0.38 16.96 -11.75
CA LEU A 49 0.28 15.93 -12.77
C LEU A 49 -1.16 15.40 -12.84
N THR A 50 -1.58 15.12 -14.07
CA THR A 50 -2.86 14.47 -14.37
C THR A 50 -2.84 13.01 -13.93
N TYR A 51 -4.03 12.41 -13.80
CA TYR A 51 -4.18 10.98 -13.52
C TYR A 51 -3.39 10.09 -14.51
N GLU A 52 -3.36 10.46 -15.79
CA GLU A 52 -2.71 9.64 -16.82
C GLU A 52 -1.18 9.69 -16.70
N GLU A 53 -0.62 10.88 -16.45
CA GLU A 53 0.81 11.03 -16.20
C GLU A 53 1.25 10.25 -14.95
N TRP A 54 0.41 10.24 -13.91
CA TRP A 54 0.68 9.40 -12.74
C TRP A 54 0.61 7.91 -13.03
N ARG A 55 -0.37 7.45 -13.82
CA ARG A 55 -0.46 6.02 -14.19
C ARG A 55 0.80 5.56 -14.90
N GLN A 56 1.30 6.36 -15.84
CA GLN A 56 2.53 6.08 -16.57
C GLN A 56 3.73 6.00 -15.61
N ARG A 57 3.89 7.00 -14.73
CA ARG A 57 5.00 7.02 -13.76
C ARG A 57 4.95 5.87 -12.76
N VAL A 58 3.79 5.56 -12.19
CA VAL A 58 3.66 4.44 -11.24
C VAL A 58 3.91 3.09 -11.93
N ALA A 59 3.65 2.98 -13.24
CA ALA A 59 3.92 1.79 -14.01
C ALA A 59 5.39 1.63 -14.42
N SER A 60 6.13 2.73 -14.65
CA SER A 60 7.45 2.70 -15.28
C SER A 60 8.61 3.10 -14.36
N ASP A 61 8.36 3.90 -13.33
CA ASP A 61 9.38 4.54 -12.52
C ASP A 61 9.29 4.17 -11.03
N ARG A 62 10.29 4.59 -10.25
CA ARG A 62 10.30 4.55 -8.78
C ARG A 62 9.89 5.91 -8.20
N PRO A 63 9.35 5.96 -6.96
CA PRO A 63 8.99 7.23 -6.32
C PRO A 63 10.21 8.13 -6.15
N ASP A 64 10.11 9.37 -6.62
CA ASP A 64 11.15 10.39 -6.48
C ASP A 64 10.70 11.49 -5.51
N SER A 65 11.53 11.76 -4.50
CA SER A 65 11.21 12.71 -3.44
C SER A 65 11.16 14.17 -3.92
N GLN A 66 11.91 14.53 -4.96
CA GLN A 66 11.90 15.90 -5.50
C GLN A 66 10.63 16.13 -6.31
N LEU A 67 10.23 15.13 -7.12
CA LEU A 67 8.98 15.12 -7.87
C LEU A 67 7.79 15.26 -6.91
N LEU A 68 7.72 14.43 -5.86
CA LEU A 68 6.64 14.47 -4.87
C LEU A 68 6.60 15.82 -4.13
N ALA A 69 7.75 16.37 -3.78
CA ALA A 69 7.83 17.68 -3.12
C ALA A 69 7.39 18.85 -4.03
N ALA A 70 7.44 18.67 -5.36
CA ALA A 70 6.99 19.67 -6.33
C ALA A 70 5.48 19.61 -6.63
N GLN A 71 4.76 18.59 -6.12
CA GLN A 71 3.33 18.44 -6.37
C GLN A 71 2.49 19.31 -5.45
N ASP A 72 1.42 19.88 -5.98
CA ASP A 72 0.38 20.50 -5.16
C ASP A 72 -0.50 19.44 -4.47
N PHE A 73 -1.46 19.92 -3.68
CA PHE A 73 -2.43 19.07 -3.00
C PHE A 73 -3.21 18.17 -3.97
N VAL A 74 -3.63 18.71 -5.12
CA VAL A 74 -4.41 17.98 -6.13
C VAL A 74 -3.57 16.86 -6.75
N GLY A 75 -2.31 17.13 -7.07
CA GLY A 75 -1.39 16.16 -7.66
C GLY A 75 -1.08 15.00 -6.72
N ILE A 76 -0.91 15.29 -5.41
CA ILE A 76 -0.76 14.24 -4.38
C ILE A 76 -2.03 13.40 -4.27
N ASN A 77 -3.22 14.01 -4.30
CA ASN A 77 -4.48 13.25 -4.23
C ASN A 77 -4.67 12.35 -5.45
N HIS A 78 -4.40 12.87 -6.66
CA HIS A 78 -4.42 12.07 -7.88
C HIS A 78 -3.49 10.86 -7.77
N LEU A 79 -2.28 11.05 -7.26
CA LEU A 79 -1.32 9.97 -7.07
C LEU A 79 -1.81 8.93 -6.05
N VAL A 80 -2.40 9.35 -4.92
CA VAL A 80 -2.98 8.41 -3.94
C VAL A 80 -4.01 7.50 -4.61
N VAL A 81 -4.93 8.07 -5.38
CA VAL A 81 -5.96 7.32 -6.11
C VAL A 81 -5.31 6.36 -7.11
N VAL A 82 -4.41 6.85 -7.97
CA VAL A 82 -3.75 6.04 -9.00
C VAL A 82 -2.94 4.88 -8.41
N ALA A 83 -2.19 5.14 -7.35
CA ALA A 83 -1.35 4.13 -6.71
C ALA A 83 -2.21 3.03 -6.07
N ILE A 84 -3.32 3.40 -5.42
CA ILE A 84 -4.25 2.43 -4.81
C ILE A 84 -5.02 1.65 -5.88
N ASP A 85 -5.48 2.30 -6.96
CA ASP A 85 -6.12 1.62 -8.09
C ASP A 85 -5.21 0.56 -8.71
N LYS A 86 -3.95 0.93 -8.96
CA LYS A 86 -2.97 0.00 -9.51
C LYS A 86 -2.65 -1.12 -8.53
N PHE A 87 -2.54 -0.82 -7.24
CA PHE A 87 -2.30 -1.83 -6.20
C PHE A 87 -3.42 -2.86 -6.12
N GLU A 88 -4.67 -2.41 -6.23
CA GLU A 88 -5.84 -3.30 -6.29
C GLU A 88 -5.83 -4.15 -7.56
N ALA A 89 -5.54 -3.57 -8.73
CA ALA A 89 -5.47 -4.30 -9.99
C ALA A 89 -4.36 -5.37 -9.99
N ASP A 90 -3.18 -5.04 -9.46
CA ASP A 90 -2.06 -5.97 -9.34
C ASP A 90 -2.40 -7.08 -8.32
N PHE A 91 -3.11 -6.76 -7.23
CA PHE A 91 -3.62 -7.76 -6.28
C PHE A 91 -4.64 -8.71 -6.90
N GLU A 92 -5.63 -8.20 -7.64
CA GLU A 92 -6.63 -9.06 -8.28
C GLU A 92 -5.98 -9.98 -9.33
N THR A 93 -4.94 -9.50 -10.01
CA THR A 93 -4.13 -10.32 -10.92
C THR A 93 -3.39 -11.42 -10.15
N PHE A 94 -2.76 -11.10 -9.02
CA PHE A 94 -2.14 -12.09 -8.13
C PHE A 94 -3.13 -13.13 -7.62
N ARG A 95 -4.30 -12.70 -7.15
CA ARG A 95 -5.35 -13.60 -6.63
C ARG A 95 -5.83 -14.57 -7.70
N LYS A 96 -6.11 -14.08 -8.91
CA LYS A 96 -6.49 -14.93 -10.05
C LYS A 96 -5.39 -15.92 -10.41
N ALA A 97 -4.13 -15.46 -10.45
CA ALA A 97 -3.00 -16.34 -10.71
C ALA A 97 -2.91 -17.49 -9.69
N GLN A 98 -3.16 -17.22 -8.40
CA GLN A 98 -3.20 -18.28 -7.38
C GLN A 98 -4.38 -19.25 -7.54
N GLU A 99 -5.53 -18.79 -8.03
CA GLU A 99 -6.69 -19.65 -8.27
C GLU A 99 -6.49 -20.55 -9.51
N THR A 100 -5.75 -20.06 -10.51
CA THR A 100 -5.53 -20.77 -11.79
C THR A 100 -4.22 -21.54 -11.86
N ALA A 101 -3.25 -21.28 -10.98
CA ALA A 101 -1.96 -21.96 -10.99
C ALA A 101 -2.08 -23.41 -10.49
N ALA A 102 -2.45 -24.30 -11.42
CA ALA A 102 -1.72 -25.53 -11.61
C ALA A 102 -0.33 -25.15 -12.18
N GLU A 103 0.73 -25.41 -11.42
CA GLU A 103 2.14 -25.47 -11.82
C GLU A 103 2.68 -24.33 -12.73
N GLY A 104 3.40 -23.37 -12.14
CA GLY A 104 4.48 -22.66 -12.86
C GLY A 104 4.24 -21.23 -13.36
N SER A 105 3.22 -20.51 -12.89
CA SER A 105 3.12 -19.08 -13.22
C SER A 105 4.16 -18.27 -12.43
N GLU A 106 5.16 -17.70 -13.12
CA GLU A 106 6.10 -16.70 -12.56
C GLU A 106 5.31 -15.47 -12.15
N PHE A 107 4.85 -15.47 -10.90
CA PHE A 107 4.20 -14.31 -10.33
C PHE A 107 5.19 -13.13 -10.29
N GLN A 108 4.86 -12.04 -10.98
CA GLN A 108 5.66 -10.82 -10.99
C GLN A 108 5.46 -10.03 -9.68
N SER A 109 6.04 -10.53 -8.59
CA SER A 109 6.12 -9.84 -7.29
C SER A 109 6.69 -8.42 -7.38
N LYS A 110 7.45 -8.13 -8.43
CA LYS A 110 8.02 -6.82 -8.76
C LYS A 110 6.96 -5.72 -8.94
N GLY A 111 5.78 -6.04 -9.49
CA GLY A 111 4.73 -5.04 -9.73
C GLY A 111 4.16 -4.49 -8.42
N ILE A 112 3.78 -5.39 -7.52
CA ILE A 112 3.24 -5.06 -6.20
C ILE A 112 4.28 -4.33 -5.35
N ASP A 113 5.55 -4.74 -5.44
CA ASP A 113 6.65 -4.10 -4.72
C ASP A 113 6.77 -2.62 -5.09
N SER A 114 6.90 -2.33 -6.39
CA SER A 114 7.03 -0.95 -6.89
C SER A 114 5.84 -0.07 -6.47
N VAL A 115 4.62 -0.59 -6.59
CA VAL A 115 3.41 0.18 -6.25
C VAL A 115 3.31 0.42 -4.75
N SER A 116 3.71 -0.56 -3.92
CA SER A 116 3.70 -0.39 -2.47
C SER A 116 4.68 0.70 -2.01
N GLU A 117 5.82 0.86 -2.69
CA GLU A 117 6.75 1.97 -2.46
C GLU A 117 6.14 3.32 -2.87
N TRP A 118 5.43 3.39 -4.00
CA TRP A 118 4.70 4.58 -4.40
C TRP A 118 3.65 4.99 -3.38
N ILE A 119 2.87 4.03 -2.86
CA ILE A 119 1.89 4.27 -1.79
C ILE A 119 2.60 4.78 -0.54
N PHE A 120 3.65 4.10 -0.06
CA PHE A 120 4.40 4.54 1.11
C PHE A 120 4.94 5.96 0.93
N ALA A 121 5.54 6.25 -0.23
CA ALA A 121 6.12 7.54 -0.52
C ALA A 121 5.06 8.65 -0.56
N VAL A 122 3.95 8.47 -1.29
CA VAL A 122 2.91 9.50 -1.38
C VAL A 122 2.24 9.77 -0.03
N LEU A 123 2.06 8.75 0.81
CA LEU A 123 1.54 8.92 2.16
C LEU A 123 2.45 9.79 3.04
N ALA A 124 3.74 9.90 2.75
CA ALA A 124 4.62 10.84 3.46
C ALA A 124 4.33 12.33 3.13
N PHE A 125 3.62 12.59 2.01
CA PHE A 125 3.29 13.93 1.51
C PHE A 125 1.80 14.30 1.64
N VAL A 126 0.94 13.38 2.07
CA VAL A 126 -0.48 13.67 2.36
C VAL A 126 -0.60 14.69 3.49
N GLU A 127 -1.30 15.80 3.24
CA GLU A 127 -1.51 16.85 4.23
C GLU A 127 -2.69 16.54 5.16
N GLU A 128 -2.60 17.03 6.40
CA GLU A 128 -3.68 16.97 7.39
C GLU A 128 -4.27 18.37 7.61
N PRO A 129 -5.59 18.51 7.84
CA PRO A 129 -6.57 17.43 8.02
C PRO A 129 -6.91 16.68 6.72
N LEU A 130 -7.23 15.40 6.83
CA LEU A 130 -7.58 14.57 5.68
C LEU A 130 -8.93 14.98 5.11
N VAL A 131 -8.99 15.25 3.81
CA VAL A 131 -10.25 15.42 3.08
C VAL A 131 -10.97 14.08 2.88
N ASP A 132 -12.30 14.12 2.76
CA ASP A 132 -13.17 12.93 2.67
C ASP A 132 -12.71 11.93 1.61
N ASP A 133 -12.28 12.40 0.43
CA ASP A 133 -11.79 11.52 -0.64
C ASP A 133 -10.54 10.74 -0.21
N ILE A 134 -9.58 11.40 0.44
CA ILE A 134 -8.38 10.73 0.95
C ILE A 134 -8.72 9.76 2.08
N GLN A 135 -9.61 10.13 3.00
CA GLN A 135 -10.08 9.20 4.04
C GLN A 135 -10.70 7.94 3.41
N TYR A 136 -11.54 8.12 2.38
CA TYR A 136 -12.13 7.02 1.63
C TYR A 136 -11.06 6.14 0.96
N GLN A 137 -10.06 6.74 0.29
CA GLN A 137 -8.98 6.00 -0.34
C GLN A 137 -8.13 5.23 0.69
N LEU A 138 -7.82 5.81 1.84
CA LEU A 138 -7.08 5.12 2.91
C LEU A 138 -7.85 3.92 3.47
N GLN A 139 -9.16 4.07 3.69
CA GLN A 139 -10.02 2.95 4.10
C GLN A 139 -10.09 1.87 3.01
N ARG A 140 -10.10 2.25 1.73
CA ARG A 140 -10.03 1.31 0.61
C ARG A 140 -8.69 0.58 0.59
N LEU A 141 -7.57 1.28 0.75
CA LEU A 141 -6.24 0.69 0.87
C LEU A 141 -6.17 -0.33 2.00
N ARG A 142 -6.69 0.03 3.19
CA ARG A 142 -6.77 -0.89 4.33
C ARG A 142 -7.52 -2.18 3.97
N ARG A 143 -8.71 -2.06 3.35
CA ARG A 143 -9.48 -3.24 2.90
C ARG A 143 -8.70 -4.09 1.89
N ILE A 144 -7.99 -3.48 0.94
CA ILE A 144 -7.14 -4.20 -0.02
C ILE A 144 -6.03 -4.95 0.73
N CYS A 145 -5.31 -4.30 1.64
CA CYS A 145 -4.25 -4.94 2.41
C CYS A 145 -4.77 -6.11 3.28
N CYS A 146 -5.93 -5.97 3.93
CA CYS A 146 -6.54 -7.07 4.68
C CYS A 146 -6.92 -8.25 3.78
N ARG A 147 -7.53 -8.00 2.60
CA ARG A 147 -7.84 -9.06 1.62
C ARG A 147 -6.56 -9.77 1.17
N PHE A 148 -5.51 -9.00 0.90
CA PHE A 148 -4.21 -9.54 0.52
C PHE A 148 -3.64 -10.45 1.61
N ALA A 149 -3.64 -9.96 2.84
CA ALA A 149 -3.15 -10.70 4.00
C ALA A 149 -3.87 -12.04 4.19
N ALA A 150 -5.18 -12.08 3.96
CA ALA A 150 -6.00 -13.29 3.99
C ALA A 150 -5.69 -14.26 2.83
N VAL A 151 -5.53 -13.77 1.59
CA VAL A 151 -5.15 -14.64 0.45
C VAL A 151 -3.78 -15.26 0.65
N ALA A 152 -2.82 -14.45 1.11
CA ALA A 152 -1.50 -14.91 1.49
C ALA A 152 -1.54 -15.94 2.65
N GLU A 153 -2.67 -16.10 3.34
CA GLU A 153 -2.86 -17.04 4.46
C GLU A 153 -3.19 -18.40 4.01
N THR A 154 -4.26 -18.44 3.25
CA THR A 154 -4.70 -19.61 2.54
C THR A 154 -3.55 -20.19 1.71
N ALA A 155 -2.75 -19.36 1.04
CA ALA A 155 -1.58 -19.81 0.29
C ALA A 155 -0.50 -20.46 1.17
N ALA A 156 -0.12 -19.82 2.27
CA ALA A 156 0.93 -20.33 3.16
C ALA A 156 0.51 -21.62 3.88
N SER A 157 -0.77 -21.73 4.28
CA SER A 157 -1.31 -22.94 4.92
C SER A 157 -1.37 -24.12 3.96
N LYS A 158 -1.62 -23.89 2.66
CA LYS A 158 -1.57 -24.94 1.63
C LYS A 158 -0.13 -25.44 1.39
N ALA A 159 0.83 -24.53 1.27
CA ALA A 159 2.23 -24.88 1.02
C ALA A 159 2.91 -25.69 2.15
N GLN A 160 2.45 -25.54 3.40
CA GLN A 160 2.97 -26.37 4.52
C GLN A 160 2.55 -27.85 4.44
N GLY A 161 1.55 -28.20 3.64
CA GLY A 161 1.09 -29.58 3.46
C GLY A 161 1.91 -30.40 2.47
N ASP A 162 2.46 -29.76 1.43
CA ASP A 162 2.98 -30.47 0.25
C ASP A 162 4.52 -30.54 0.14
N GLY A 163 5.27 -30.10 1.15
CA GLY A 163 6.72 -30.34 1.26
C GLY A 163 7.61 -29.65 0.21
N GLU A 164 7.03 -28.98 -0.78
CA GLU A 164 7.73 -28.21 -1.81
C GLU A 164 7.68 -26.72 -1.47
N GLN A 165 8.83 -26.04 -1.49
CA GLN A 165 8.92 -24.59 -1.31
C GLN A 165 8.31 -23.89 -2.52
N ASP A 166 6.99 -23.78 -2.51
CA ASP A 166 6.20 -23.14 -3.54
C ASP A 166 6.61 -21.66 -3.68
N ALA A 167 6.78 -21.18 -4.92
CA ALA A 167 7.09 -19.79 -5.23
C ALA A 167 6.07 -18.82 -4.58
N ALA A 168 4.85 -19.29 -4.35
CA ALA A 168 3.81 -18.59 -3.60
C ALA A 168 4.17 -18.30 -2.13
N ALA A 169 4.88 -19.21 -1.45
CA ALA A 169 5.32 -19.02 -0.08
C ALA A 169 6.42 -17.96 0.02
N VAL A 170 7.35 -17.93 -0.95
CA VAL A 170 8.42 -16.92 -1.04
C VAL A 170 7.84 -15.53 -1.33
N ALA A 171 6.90 -15.43 -2.28
CA ALA A 171 6.20 -14.18 -2.57
C ALA A 171 5.41 -13.67 -1.36
N SER A 172 4.72 -14.56 -0.64
CA SER A 172 3.98 -14.24 0.59
C SER A 172 4.90 -13.72 1.71
N ALA A 173 6.07 -14.35 1.90
CA ALA A 173 7.06 -13.92 2.88
C ALA A 173 7.63 -12.52 2.58
N PHE A 174 7.82 -12.19 1.30
CA PHE A 174 8.34 -10.88 0.88
C PHE A 174 7.29 -9.75 0.97
N LEU A 175 6.03 -10.04 0.67
CA LEU A 175 4.95 -9.04 0.67
C LEU A 175 4.40 -8.76 2.06
N ARG A 176 4.51 -9.70 3.00
CA ARG A 176 3.96 -9.57 4.35
C ARG A 176 4.45 -8.33 5.11
N PRO A 177 5.77 -8.03 5.20
CA PRO A 177 6.24 -6.85 5.92
C PRO A 177 5.70 -5.54 5.35
N ARG A 178 5.54 -5.46 4.02
CA ARG A 178 5.03 -4.27 3.32
C ARG A 178 3.56 -4.01 3.64
N LEU A 179 2.75 -5.06 3.54
CA LEU A 179 1.33 -4.99 3.88
C LEU A 179 1.13 -4.61 5.34
N ALA A 180 1.92 -5.20 6.25
CA ALA A 180 1.87 -4.86 7.67
C ALA A 180 2.24 -3.39 7.92
N LEU A 181 3.28 -2.88 7.26
CA LEU A 181 3.70 -1.48 7.35
C LEU A 181 2.64 -0.52 6.82
N LEU A 182 2.05 -0.80 5.65
CA LEU A 182 0.99 0.03 5.08
C LEU A 182 -0.27 0.04 5.96
N LEU A 183 -0.67 -1.11 6.49
CA LEU A 183 -1.80 -1.22 7.43
C LEU A 183 -1.56 -0.40 8.70
N LEU A 184 -0.36 -0.51 9.26
CA LEU A 184 0.06 0.24 10.44
C LEU A 184 0.01 1.75 10.17
N ILE A 185 0.57 2.21 9.04
CA ILE A 185 0.53 3.63 8.69
C ILE A 185 -0.91 4.12 8.57
N VAL A 186 -1.75 3.40 7.85
CA VAL A 186 -3.16 3.79 7.65
C VAL A 186 -3.92 3.83 8.98
N ALA A 187 -3.78 2.82 9.84
CA ALA A 187 -4.47 2.75 11.11
C ALA A 187 -3.92 3.73 12.16
N ASP A 188 -2.60 3.68 12.42
CA ASP A 188 -2.00 4.35 13.57
C ASP A 188 -1.57 5.79 13.27
N VAL A 189 -1.16 6.08 12.03
CA VAL A 189 -0.74 7.44 11.66
C VAL A 189 -1.93 8.28 11.21
N PHE A 190 -2.81 7.71 10.39
CA PHE A 190 -3.96 8.41 9.82
C PHE A 190 -5.30 8.15 10.54
N GLY A 191 -5.30 7.33 11.60
CA GLY A 191 -6.48 7.09 12.44
C GLY A 191 -7.61 6.32 11.75
N GLN A 192 -7.29 5.53 10.71
CA GLN A 192 -8.29 4.80 9.91
C GLN A 192 -8.58 3.42 10.50
N HIS A 193 -9.33 3.40 11.61
CA HIS A 193 -9.75 2.19 12.33
C HIS A 193 -10.92 1.46 11.69
#